data_AF-A0A952IWP3-F1
#
_entry.id   AF-A0A952IWP3-F1
#
_cell.length_a   1.000
_cell.length_b   1.000
_cell.length_c   1.000
_cell.angle_alpha   90.00
_cell.angle_beta   90.00
_cell.angle_gamma   90.00
#
_symmetry.space_group_name_H-M   'P 1'
#
loop_
_entity.id
_entity.type
_entity.pdbx_description
1 polymer ?
#
loop_
_entity_poly.entity_id
_entity_poly.type
_entity_poly.pdbx_seq_one_letter_code
_entity_poly.pdbx_strand_id
1 'polypeptide(L)'
;MWPGTDLSAAIFACEARDGSVVYQDRVCPSSPSPVETKRKTEHPLGIHESWLELPDNISDRASCDKYGCQCGQINRHHQDSLASAVADALYIDGSWQRYEWARKQWEELPLNSRQLSTKRETLRDAACEVMIAQQLLYRFSKQVLNTLRKQVRMAENRGFDTTDACLQGKPQACELYDAVQLYSRLVKDSAALHNARELHKATNE
;
A
#
# COMPACT_ATOMS: atom_id res chain seq x y z
N MET A 1 15.27 29.80 -22.88
CA MET A 1 14.49 29.99 -21.65
C MET A 1 13.01 30.04 -22.04
N TRP A 2 12.32 28.92 -21.92
CA TRP A 2 10.88 28.78 -22.11
C TRP A 2 10.37 27.99 -20.89
N PRO A 3 9.43 28.49 -20.08
CA PRO A 3 8.80 27.66 -19.06
C PRO A 3 7.66 26.89 -19.72
N GLY A 4 7.81 25.57 -19.83
CA GLY A 4 6.71 24.66 -20.13
C GLY A 4 5.86 24.51 -18.86
N THR A 5 4.65 25.07 -18.89
CA THR A 5 3.64 24.89 -17.84
C THR A 5 3.06 23.48 -17.91
N ASP A 6 3.08 22.78 -16.77
CA ASP A 6 2.29 21.59 -16.50
C ASP A 6 0.81 21.81 -16.83
N LEU A 7 0.29 21.07 -17.80
CA LEU A 7 -1.14 20.95 -18.05
C LEU A 7 -1.68 19.83 -17.17
N SER A 8 -1.95 20.13 -15.90
CA SER A 8 -2.93 19.37 -15.13
C SER A 8 -4.31 19.73 -15.68
N ALA A 9 -4.95 18.80 -16.39
CA ALA A 9 -6.34 18.97 -16.82
C ALA A 9 -7.26 18.82 -15.59
N ALA A 10 -7.47 19.93 -14.87
CA ALA A 10 -8.48 20.01 -13.83
C ALA A 10 -9.82 20.36 -14.49
N ILE A 11 -10.80 19.45 -14.37
CA ILE A 11 -12.19 19.73 -14.76
C ILE A 11 -12.86 20.46 -13.59
N PHE A 12 -13.32 21.68 -13.82
CA PHE A 12 -14.02 22.50 -12.83
C PHE A 12 -15.54 22.34 -12.99
N ALA A 13 -16.24 22.07 -11.89
CA ALA A 13 -17.70 22.09 -11.84
C ALA A 13 -18.17 23.51 -11.48
N CYS A 14 -18.84 24.18 -12.41
CA CYS A 14 -19.32 25.56 -12.27
C CYS A 14 -20.84 25.58 -12.21
N GLU A 15 -21.39 26.37 -11.30
CA GLU A 15 -22.83 26.62 -11.23
C GLU A 15 -23.22 27.65 -12.30
N ALA A 16 -24.10 27.25 -13.22
CA ALA A 16 -24.68 28.13 -14.22
C ALA A 16 -25.81 28.96 -13.60
N ARG A 17 -26.19 30.07 -14.25
CA ARG A 17 -27.20 31.00 -13.74
C ARG A 17 -28.60 30.39 -13.55
N ASP A 18 -28.85 29.24 -14.15
CA ASP A 18 -30.08 28.46 -14.04
C ASP A 18 -30.04 27.42 -12.91
N GLY A 19 -28.96 27.40 -12.11
CA GLY A 19 -28.74 26.42 -11.04
C GLY A 19 -28.25 25.05 -11.52
N SER A 20 -27.98 24.89 -12.82
CA SER A 20 -27.37 23.67 -13.36
C SER A 20 -25.86 23.66 -13.16
N VAL A 21 -25.26 22.47 -13.14
CA VAL A 21 -23.79 22.32 -13.00
C VAL A 21 -23.19 22.03 -14.38
N VAL A 22 -22.25 22.87 -14.79
CA VAL A 22 -21.50 22.76 -16.04
C VAL A 22 -20.05 22.40 -15.73
N TYR A 23 -19.53 21.36 -16.39
CA TYR A 23 -18.14 20.94 -16.26
C TYR A 23 -17.30 21.58 -17.36
N GLN A 24 -16.20 22.23 -17.00
CA GLN A 24 -15.34 22.94 -17.95
C GLN A 24 -13.85 22.86 -17.58
N ASP A 25 -13.00 22.94 -18.59
CA ASP A 25 -11.54 22.85 -18.46
C ASP A 25 -10.90 24.17 -17.99
N ARG A 26 -11.71 25.18 -17.66
CA ARG A 26 -11.28 26.52 -17.24
C ARG A 26 -11.89 26.86 -15.88
N VAL A 27 -11.17 27.60 -15.06
CA VAL A 27 -11.64 28.07 -13.74
C VAL A 27 -12.96 28.84 -13.89
N CYS A 28 -13.94 28.59 -13.02
CA CYS A 28 -15.22 29.27 -13.05
C CYS A 28 -15.04 30.79 -12.91
N PRO A 29 -15.72 31.63 -13.72
CA PRO A 29 -15.54 33.08 -13.72
C PRO A 29 -16.03 33.78 -12.44
N SER A 30 -16.73 33.05 -11.57
CA SER A 30 -17.14 33.49 -10.23
C SER A 30 -16.74 32.41 -9.22
N SER A 31 -15.74 32.76 -8.39
CA SER A 31 -15.24 32.07 -7.20
C SER A 31 -15.70 30.62 -7.00
N PRO A 32 -14.91 29.61 -7.40
CA PRO A 32 -15.12 28.27 -6.88
C PRO A 32 -14.67 28.28 -5.41
N SER A 33 -15.63 28.18 -4.48
CA SER A 33 -15.32 27.56 -3.21
C SER A 33 -14.95 26.12 -3.56
N PRO A 34 -13.72 25.65 -3.32
CA PRO A 34 -13.37 24.29 -3.64
C PRO A 34 -14.17 23.40 -2.70
N VAL A 35 -15.23 22.79 -3.23
CA VAL A 35 -15.88 21.66 -2.59
C VAL A 35 -14.90 20.50 -2.78
N GLU A 36 -13.89 20.42 -1.92
CA GLU A 36 -13.15 19.18 -1.70
C GLU A 36 -14.12 18.19 -1.06
N THR A 37 -14.97 17.56 -1.86
CA THR A 37 -15.50 16.24 -1.51
C THR A 37 -14.41 15.20 -1.79
N LYS A 38 -13.28 15.32 -1.08
CA LYS A 38 -12.43 14.17 -0.79
C LYS A 38 -13.25 13.26 0.11
N ARG A 39 -14.10 12.43 -0.50
CA ARG A 39 -14.55 11.21 0.15
C ARG A 39 -13.25 10.44 0.42
N LYS A 40 -12.78 10.46 1.68
CA LYS A 40 -11.68 9.60 2.12
C LYS A 40 -12.13 8.19 1.79
N THR A 41 -11.64 7.66 0.68
CA THR A 41 -11.88 6.27 0.33
C THR A 41 -11.07 5.48 1.33
N GLU A 42 -11.71 5.09 2.43
CA GLU A 42 -11.09 4.28 3.47
C GLU A 42 -10.49 3.04 2.80
N HIS A 43 -9.22 2.77 3.08
CA HIS A 43 -8.55 1.60 2.57
C HIS A 43 -9.36 0.36 3.01
N PRO A 44 -9.51 -0.71 2.18
CA PRO A 44 -10.32 -1.88 2.54
C PRO A 44 -9.96 -2.58 3.85
N LEU A 45 -8.79 -2.27 4.40
CA LEU A 45 -8.25 -2.78 5.66
C LEU A 45 -8.30 -1.77 6.82
N GLY A 46 -8.84 -0.56 6.62
CA GLY A 46 -8.77 0.52 7.61
C GLY A 46 -7.36 1.09 7.81
N ILE A 47 -6.43 0.85 6.87
CA ILE A 47 -5.07 1.37 6.94
C ILE A 47 -5.09 2.90 6.90
N HIS A 48 -4.40 3.51 7.87
CA HIS A 48 -4.29 4.96 7.98
C HIS A 48 -3.56 5.56 6.77
N GLU A 49 -4.00 6.72 6.30
CA GLU A 49 -3.51 7.36 5.07
C GLU A 49 -1.99 7.64 5.08
N SER A 50 -1.42 7.91 6.26
CA SER A 50 0.02 8.14 6.44
C SER A 50 0.91 6.94 6.02
N TRP A 51 0.37 5.72 6.02
CA TRP A 51 1.11 4.55 5.54
C TRP A 51 1.16 4.47 4.00
N LEU A 52 0.24 5.17 3.34
CA LEU A 52 0.01 5.16 1.90
C LEU A 52 0.57 6.42 1.21
N GLU A 53 1.19 7.32 1.96
CA GLU A 53 1.95 8.45 1.42
C GLU A 53 3.08 7.94 0.51
N LEU A 54 3.31 8.61 -0.63
CA LEU A 54 4.39 8.19 -1.51
C LEU A 54 5.74 8.64 -0.95
N PRO A 55 6.80 7.82 -1.07
CA PRO A 55 8.16 8.26 -0.78
C PRO A 55 8.56 9.49 -1.63
N ASP A 56 9.18 10.49 -1.01
CA ASP A 56 9.60 11.72 -1.66
C ASP A 56 10.73 11.50 -2.67
N ASN A 57 10.78 12.35 -3.70
CA ASN A 57 11.91 12.50 -4.64
C ASN A 57 12.29 11.23 -5.45
N ILE A 58 11.32 10.35 -5.68
CA ILE A 58 11.50 9.11 -6.47
C ILE A 58 10.67 9.19 -7.74
N SER A 59 11.33 8.98 -8.89
CA SER A 59 10.66 8.93 -10.21
C SER A 59 10.03 7.57 -10.51
N ASP A 60 10.54 6.49 -9.92
CA ASP A 60 10.05 5.14 -10.15
C ASP A 60 8.62 4.97 -9.61
N ARG A 61 7.86 4.05 -10.19
CA ARG A 61 6.50 3.71 -9.77
C ARG A 61 6.36 2.21 -9.70
N ALA A 62 5.72 1.73 -8.64
CA ALA A 62 5.40 0.31 -8.51
C ALA A 62 4.16 -0.05 -9.34
N SER A 63 4.23 -1.20 -10.00
CA SER A 63 3.09 -1.84 -10.68
C SER A 63 3.02 -3.29 -10.23
N CYS A 64 1.84 -3.73 -9.78
CA CYS A 64 1.61 -5.09 -9.33
C CYS A 64 0.45 -5.74 -10.07
N ASP A 65 0.63 -7.02 -10.40
CA ASP A 65 -0.40 -7.93 -10.86
C ASP A 65 -0.52 -9.14 -9.92
N LYS A 66 -1.31 -10.13 -10.34
CA LYS A 66 -1.55 -11.35 -9.55
C LYS A 66 -0.36 -12.31 -9.48
N TYR A 67 0.72 -12.04 -10.21
CA TYR A 67 1.92 -12.89 -10.30
C TYR A 67 3.14 -12.22 -9.67
N GLY A 68 3.21 -10.89 -9.70
CA GLY A 68 4.34 -10.16 -9.13
C GLY A 68 4.16 -8.65 -9.12
N CYS A 69 5.23 -7.98 -8.72
CA CYS A 69 5.36 -6.53 -8.66
C CYS A 69 6.69 -6.09 -9.26
N GLN A 70 6.68 -4.96 -9.93
CA GLN A 70 7.89 -4.32 -10.47
C GLN A 70 7.97 -2.86 -10.03
N CYS A 71 9.17 -2.37 -9.74
CA CYS A 71 9.47 -0.96 -9.48
C CYS A 71 10.96 -0.70 -9.74
N GLY A 72 11.28 0.18 -10.69
CA GLY A 72 12.68 0.42 -11.08
C GLY A 72 13.36 -0.87 -11.54
N GLN A 73 14.45 -1.27 -10.87
CA GLN A 73 15.16 -2.53 -11.11
C GLN A 73 14.63 -3.71 -10.29
N ILE A 74 13.73 -3.45 -9.33
CA ILE A 74 13.15 -4.50 -8.48
C ILE A 74 12.03 -5.20 -9.24
N ASN A 75 12.14 -6.52 -9.35
CA ASN A 75 11.07 -7.40 -9.79
C ASN A 75 10.86 -8.52 -8.75
N ARG A 76 9.66 -8.58 -8.18
CA ARG A 76 9.29 -9.50 -7.10
C ARG A 76 8.13 -10.38 -7.54
N HIS A 77 8.38 -11.67 -7.65
CA HIS A 77 7.32 -12.66 -7.85
C HIS A 77 6.68 -13.03 -6.51
N HIS A 78 5.40 -13.35 -6.50
CA HIS A 78 4.71 -13.86 -5.31
C HIS A 78 5.15 -15.32 -5.10
N GLN A 79 6.23 -15.54 -4.33
CA GLN A 79 6.92 -16.84 -4.24
C GLN A 79 5.99 -18.01 -3.89
N ASP A 80 5.16 -17.84 -2.86
CA ASP A 80 4.26 -18.90 -2.39
C ASP A 80 2.81 -18.66 -2.84
N SER A 81 2.28 -17.46 -2.56
CA SER A 81 0.91 -17.10 -2.91
C SER A 81 0.70 -15.59 -2.86
N LEU A 82 -0.36 -15.11 -3.53
CA LEU A 82 -0.81 -13.72 -3.40
C LEU A 82 -1.20 -13.39 -1.94
N ALA A 83 -1.71 -14.36 -1.18
CA ALA A 83 -2.08 -14.13 0.22
C ALA A 83 -0.84 -13.89 1.10
N SER A 84 0.23 -14.65 0.88
CA SER A 84 1.52 -14.44 1.53
C SER A 84 2.12 -13.09 1.16
N ALA A 85 2.09 -12.71 -0.13
CA ALA A 85 2.58 -11.41 -0.58
C ALA A 85 1.82 -10.23 0.06
N VAL A 86 0.50 -10.35 0.25
CA VAL A 86 -0.29 -9.36 0.98
C VAL A 86 0.05 -9.35 2.48
N ALA A 87 0.32 -10.51 3.08
CA ALA A 87 0.76 -10.58 4.48
C ALA A 87 2.11 -9.91 4.69
N ASP A 88 3.07 -10.15 3.80
CA ASP A 88 4.38 -9.48 3.85
C ASP A 88 4.25 -7.98 3.62
N ALA A 89 3.32 -7.56 2.76
CA ALA A 89 3.05 -6.15 2.52
C ALA A 89 2.50 -5.42 3.75
N LEU A 90 1.88 -6.11 4.72
CA LEU A 90 1.44 -5.49 5.98
C LEU A 90 2.61 -5.09 6.88
N TYR A 91 3.82 -5.63 6.68
CA TYR A 91 5.07 -5.16 7.31
C TYR A 91 5.64 -3.93 6.60
N ILE A 92 4.76 -3.03 6.14
CA ILE A 92 5.11 -1.79 5.45
C ILE A 92 5.87 -0.83 6.36
N ASP A 93 5.73 -0.95 7.67
CA ASP A 93 6.49 -0.24 8.68
C ASP A 93 7.99 -0.48 8.54
N GLY A 94 8.41 -1.74 8.40
CA GLY A 94 9.80 -2.10 8.16
C GLY A 94 10.33 -1.52 6.84
N SER A 95 9.50 -1.51 5.78
CA SER A 95 9.87 -0.88 4.51
C SER A 95 10.04 0.64 4.63
N TRP A 96 9.16 1.30 5.38
CA TRP A 96 9.29 2.72 5.68
C TRP A 96 10.54 3.03 6.50
N GLN A 97 10.84 2.23 7.52
CA GLN A 97 12.04 2.40 8.33
C GLN A 97 13.32 2.28 7.48
N ARG A 98 13.38 1.29 6.57
CA ARG A 98 14.50 1.14 5.62
C ARG A 98 14.62 2.36 4.70
N TYR A 99 13.50 2.86 4.17
CA TYR A 99 13.49 4.07 3.35
C TYR A 99 13.99 5.30 4.11
N GLU A 100 13.48 5.53 5.32
CA GLU A 100 13.85 6.68 6.16
C GLU A 100 15.34 6.64 6.54
N TRP A 101 15.87 5.45 6.86
CA TRP A 101 17.30 5.26 7.10
C TRP A 101 18.14 5.53 5.85
N ALA A 102 17.73 5.00 4.69
CA ALA A 102 18.42 5.25 3.43
C ALA A 102 18.39 6.73 3.04
N ARG A 103 17.27 7.42 3.30
CA ARG A 103 17.11 8.86 3.06
C ARG A 103 18.07 9.67 3.91
N LYS A 104 18.12 9.39 5.21
CA LYS A 104 19.06 10.05 6.14
C LYS A 104 20.51 9.89 5.69
N GLN A 105 20.90 8.67 5.31
CA GLN A 105 22.25 8.42 4.80
C GLN A 105 22.57 9.16 3.50
N TRP A 106 21.57 9.34 2.64
CA TRP A 106 21.74 10.09 1.39
C TRP A 106 21.85 11.60 1.63
N GLU A 107 21.07 12.14 2.56
CA GLU A 107 21.08 13.56 2.94
C GLU A 107 22.36 13.98 3.67
N GLU A 108 22.96 13.08 4.46
CA GLU A 108 24.22 13.33 5.19
C GLU A 108 25.46 13.29 4.29
N LEU A 109 25.35 12.84 3.03
CA LEU A 109 26.49 12.73 2.13
C LEU A 109 26.86 14.07 1.47
N PRO A 110 28.16 14.42 1.45
CA PRO A 110 28.65 15.53 0.62
C PRO A 110 28.36 15.30 -0.87
N LEU A 111 28.03 16.36 -1.61
CA LEU A 111 27.70 16.30 -3.04
C LEU A 111 28.81 15.71 -3.93
N ASN A 112 30.07 15.79 -3.49
CA ASN A 112 31.24 15.24 -4.17
C ASN A 112 31.63 13.83 -3.70
N SER A 113 30.80 13.19 -2.88
CA SER A 113 31.07 11.83 -2.39
C SER A 113 31.03 10.82 -3.54
N ARG A 114 32.07 9.98 -3.60
CA ARG A 114 32.11 8.83 -4.53
C ARG A 114 30.98 7.82 -4.28
N GLN A 115 30.37 7.84 -3.09
CA GLN A 115 29.29 6.95 -2.69
C GLN A 115 27.90 7.46 -3.06
N LEU A 116 27.79 8.69 -3.58
CA LEU A 116 26.49 9.34 -3.83
C LEU A 116 25.59 8.51 -4.75
N SER A 117 26.15 7.93 -5.82
CA SER A 117 25.39 7.09 -6.75
C SER A 117 24.84 5.84 -6.06
N THR A 118 25.69 5.12 -5.33
CA THR A 118 25.30 3.90 -4.62
C THR A 118 24.23 4.18 -3.56
N LYS A 119 24.37 5.26 -2.77
CA LYS A 119 23.35 5.62 -1.78
C LYS A 119 22.04 6.09 -2.41
N ARG A 120 22.10 6.76 -3.57
CA ARG A 120 20.90 7.10 -4.34
C ARG A 120 20.18 5.84 -4.83
N GLU A 121 20.91 4.82 -5.26
CA GLU A 121 20.33 3.54 -5.64
C GLU A 121 19.69 2.83 -4.44
N THR A 122 20.39 2.75 -3.30
CA THR A 122 19.81 2.21 -2.06
C THR A 122 18.52 2.94 -1.63
N LEU A 123 18.48 4.27 -1.75
CA LEU A 123 17.28 5.06 -1.49
C LEU A 123 16.15 4.72 -2.46
N ARG A 124 16.46 4.54 -3.75
CA ARG A 124 15.49 4.14 -4.77
C ARG A 124 14.91 2.77 -4.51
N ASP A 125 15.75 1.80 -4.18
CA ASP A 125 15.33 0.44 -3.88
C ASP A 125 14.42 0.40 -2.65
N ALA A 126 14.80 1.09 -1.57
CA ALA A 126 13.98 1.16 -0.35
C ALA A 126 12.62 1.85 -0.59
N ALA A 127 12.59 2.91 -1.42
CA ALA A 127 11.33 3.52 -1.82
C ALA A 127 10.45 2.59 -2.65
N CYS A 128 11.05 1.81 -3.55
CA CYS A 128 10.34 0.81 -4.33
C CYS A 128 9.73 -0.28 -3.46
N GLU A 129 10.38 -0.71 -2.38
CA GLU A 129 9.79 -1.65 -1.42
C GLU A 129 8.53 -1.09 -0.76
N VAL A 130 8.54 0.19 -0.35
CA VAL A 130 7.36 0.86 0.20
C VAL A 130 6.23 0.88 -0.83
N MET A 131 6.51 1.35 -2.05
CA MET A 131 5.49 1.46 -3.10
C MET A 131 4.92 0.11 -3.54
N ILE A 132 5.74 -0.95 -3.56
CA ILE A 132 5.29 -2.31 -3.84
C ILE A 132 4.32 -2.79 -2.74
N ALA A 133 4.67 -2.59 -1.47
CA ALA A 133 3.77 -2.92 -0.36
C ALA A 133 2.43 -2.16 -0.47
N GLN A 134 2.49 -0.85 -0.75
CA GLN A 134 1.29 -0.04 -0.96
C GLN A 134 0.41 -0.57 -2.11
N GLN A 135 1.00 -0.93 -3.25
CA GLN A 135 0.25 -1.48 -4.38
C GLN A 135 -0.38 -2.83 -4.07
N LEU A 136 0.33 -3.72 -3.37
CA LEU A 136 -0.20 -5.02 -2.93
C LEU A 136 -1.42 -4.83 -2.01
N LEU A 137 -1.28 -3.96 -1.01
CA LEU A 137 -2.35 -3.66 -0.06
C LEU A 137 -3.54 -3.03 -0.76
N TYR A 138 -3.32 -2.04 -1.63
CA TYR A 138 -4.41 -1.35 -2.32
C TYR A 138 -5.17 -2.26 -3.29
N ARG A 139 -4.46 -3.06 -4.09
CA ARG A 139 -5.06 -3.86 -5.16
C ARG A 139 -5.66 -5.19 -4.67
N PHE A 140 -4.99 -5.87 -3.74
CA PHE A 140 -5.28 -7.29 -3.48
C PHE A 140 -5.80 -7.61 -2.08
N SER A 141 -5.61 -6.72 -1.09
CA SER A 141 -6.00 -6.99 0.30
C SER A 141 -7.45 -7.45 0.48
N LYS A 142 -8.39 -6.73 -0.14
CA LYS A 142 -9.83 -7.05 -0.07
C LYS A 142 -10.14 -8.42 -0.66
N GLN A 143 -9.56 -8.74 -1.82
CA GLN A 143 -9.76 -10.01 -2.49
C GLN A 143 -9.19 -11.17 -1.66
N VAL A 144 -7.98 -10.99 -1.13
CA VAL A 144 -7.30 -11.99 -0.30
C VAL A 144 -8.11 -12.24 0.98
N LEU A 145 -8.50 -11.19 1.71
CA LEU A 145 -9.30 -11.34 2.92
C LEU A 145 -10.64 -12.03 2.67
N ASN A 146 -11.32 -11.69 1.57
CA ASN A 146 -12.59 -12.34 1.25
C ASN A 146 -12.43 -13.82 0.93
N THR A 147 -11.34 -14.19 0.25
CA THR A 147 -11.02 -15.59 -0.05
C THR A 147 -10.71 -16.36 1.23
N LEU A 148 -9.82 -15.82 2.06
CA LEU A 148 -9.45 -16.44 3.33
C LEU A 148 -10.65 -16.53 4.29
N ARG A 149 -11.50 -15.51 4.36
CA ARG A 149 -12.72 -15.55 5.19
C ARG A 149 -13.70 -16.64 4.76
N LYS A 150 -13.79 -16.94 3.45
CA LYS A 150 -14.57 -18.09 2.96
C LYS A 150 -13.94 -19.41 3.42
N GLN A 151 -12.61 -19.52 3.38
CA GLN A 151 -11.89 -20.69 3.86
C GLN A 151 -12.05 -20.89 5.38
N VAL A 152 -11.95 -19.82 6.17
CA VAL A 152 -12.22 -19.84 7.62
C VAL A 152 -13.60 -20.42 7.92
N ARG A 153 -14.65 -19.91 7.26
CA ARG A 153 -16.01 -20.45 7.44
C ARG A 153 -16.12 -21.93 7.04
N MET A 154 -15.41 -22.34 6.00
CA MET A 154 -15.37 -23.76 5.61
C MET A 154 -14.64 -24.61 6.66
N ALA A 155 -13.58 -24.09 7.27
CA ALA A 155 -12.86 -24.75 8.36
C ALA A 155 -13.77 -24.93 9.58
N GLU A 156 -14.41 -23.85 10.04
CA GLU A 156 -15.35 -23.85 11.18
C GLU A 156 -16.50 -24.84 10.97
N ASN A 157 -17.14 -24.81 9.80
CA ASN A 157 -18.25 -25.73 9.47
C ASN A 157 -17.83 -27.20 9.45
N ARG A 158 -16.53 -27.49 9.27
CA ARG A 158 -15.98 -28.85 9.19
C ARG A 158 -15.22 -29.26 10.45
N GLY A 159 -15.07 -28.36 11.43
CA GLY A 159 -14.22 -28.57 12.61
C GLY A 159 -12.72 -28.71 12.28
N PHE A 160 -12.26 -28.00 11.23
CA PHE A 160 -10.85 -27.96 10.80
C PHE A 160 -10.16 -26.64 11.16
N ASP A 161 -10.79 -25.82 11.99
CA ASP A 161 -10.24 -24.60 12.58
C ASP A 161 -9.26 -24.87 13.74
N THR A 162 -9.09 -26.13 14.13
CA THR A 162 -8.10 -26.60 15.12
C THR A 162 -7.02 -27.49 14.48
N THR A 163 -5.88 -27.63 15.15
CA THR A 163 -4.74 -28.43 14.68
C THR A 163 -5.01 -29.93 14.61
N ASP A 164 -5.99 -30.43 15.38
CA ASP A 164 -6.15 -31.87 15.63
C ASP A 164 -6.43 -32.66 14.35
N ALA A 165 -7.30 -32.14 13.48
CA ALA A 165 -7.64 -32.80 12.22
C ALA A 165 -6.45 -32.82 11.23
N CYS A 166 -5.60 -31.80 11.26
CA CYS A 166 -4.37 -31.76 10.48
C CYS A 166 -3.35 -32.79 11.01
N LEU A 167 -3.16 -32.87 12.33
CA LEU A 167 -2.27 -33.85 12.97
C LEU A 167 -2.71 -35.31 12.73
N GLN A 168 -4.00 -35.54 12.51
CA GLN A 168 -4.55 -36.84 12.08
C GLN A 168 -4.27 -37.18 10.60
N GLY A 169 -3.50 -36.36 9.89
CA GLY A 169 -3.04 -36.64 8.53
C GLY A 169 -4.08 -36.35 7.43
N LYS A 170 -5.08 -35.50 7.69
CA LYS A 170 -6.05 -35.06 6.67
C LYS A 170 -5.50 -33.82 5.93
N PRO A 171 -5.05 -33.92 4.66
CA PRO A 171 -4.36 -32.81 3.99
C PRO A 171 -5.23 -31.55 3.86
N GLN A 172 -6.52 -31.73 3.53
CA GLN A 172 -7.47 -30.63 3.44
C GLN A 172 -7.70 -29.91 4.79
N ALA A 173 -7.53 -30.60 5.92
CA ALA A 173 -7.63 -29.97 7.23
C ALA A 173 -6.43 -29.06 7.49
N CYS A 174 -5.21 -29.46 7.09
CA CYS A 174 -4.02 -28.61 7.18
C CYS A 174 -4.15 -27.34 6.34
N GLU A 175 -4.57 -27.45 5.08
CA GLU A 175 -4.75 -26.28 4.20
C GLU A 175 -5.76 -25.26 4.77
N LEU A 176 -6.88 -25.76 5.31
CA LEU A 176 -7.91 -24.90 5.89
C LEU A 176 -7.47 -24.30 7.23
N TYR A 177 -6.75 -25.06 8.06
CA TYR A 177 -6.15 -24.55 9.28
C TYR A 177 -5.11 -23.45 8.99
N ASP A 178 -4.24 -23.65 8.01
CA ASP A 178 -3.25 -22.65 7.58
C ASP A 178 -3.93 -21.37 7.08
N ALA A 179 -5.03 -21.50 6.32
CA ALA A 179 -5.83 -20.35 5.90
C ALA A 179 -6.45 -19.60 7.10
N VAL A 180 -6.88 -20.31 8.15
CA VAL A 180 -7.37 -19.69 9.40
C VAL A 180 -6.26 -18.91 10.10
N GLN A 181 -5.07 -19.51 10.23
CA GLN A 181 -3.91 -18.84 10.84
C GLN A 181 -3.49 -17.60 10.05
N LEU A 182 -3.42 -17.71 8.72
CA LEU A 182 -3.07 -16.59 7.85
C LEU A 182 -4.12 -15.47 7.90
N TYR A 183 -5.42 -15.80 7.93
CA TYR A 183 -6.48 -14.81 8.08
C TYR A 183 -6.36 -14.06 9.41
N SER A 184 -6.19 -14.79 10.51
CA SER A 184 -6.03 -14.23 11.85
C SER A 184 -4.83 -13.27 11.91
N ARG A 185 -3.68 -13.69 11.35
CA ARG A 185 -2.48 -12.86 11.22
C ARG A 185 -2.75 -11.59 10.43
N LEU A 186 -3.33 -11.69 9.22
CA LEU A 186 -3.62 -10.51 8.39
C LEU A 186 -4.53 -9.51 9.09
N VAL A 187 -5.57 -9.98 9.79
CA VAL A 187 -6.49 -9.11 10.54
C VAL A 187 -5.72 -8.40 11.65
N LYS A 188 -4.93 -9.13 12.44
CA LYS A 188 -4.10 -8.56 13.52
C LYS A 188 -3.08 -7.55 13.00
N ASP A 189 -2.32 -7.91 11.97
CA ASP A 189 -1.26 -7.06 11.41
C ASP A 189 -1.86 -5.81 10.76
N SER A 190 -3.04 -5.91 10.12
CA SER A 190 -3.73 -4.74 9.57
C SER A 190 -4.17 -3.74 10.64
N ALA A 191 -4.51 -4.22 11.85
CA ALA A 191 -4.92 -3.36 12.95
C ALA A 191 -3.78 -2.48 13.48
N ALA A 192 -2.52 -2.94 13.38
CA ALA A 192 -1.35 -2.14 13.72
C ALA A 192 -1.22 -0.89 12.83
N LEU A 193 -1.75 -0.96 11.61
CA LEU A 193 -1.71 0.11 10.61
C LEU A 193 -2.93 1.04 10.65
N HIS A 194 -3.88 0.86 11.59
CA HIS A 194 -5.06 1.74 11.73
C HIS A 194 -4.72 3.11 12.31
N ASN A 195 -3.63 3.19 13.08
CA ASN A 195 -3.12 4.45 13.62
C ASN A 195 -2.13 5.11 12.66
N ALA A 196 -1.93 6.41 12.83
CA ALA A 196 -0.93 7.14 12.08
C ALA A 196 0.49 6.59 12.31
N ARG A 197 1.30 6.57 11.24
CA ARG A 197 2.68 6.05 11.27
C ARG A 197 3.54 6.74 12.32
N GLU A 198 3.39 8.06 12.49
CA GLU A 198 4.17 8.83 13.46
C GLU A 198 3.87 8.42 14.91
N LEU A 199 2.64 8.01 15.22
CA LEU A 199 2.29 7.48 16.55
C LEU A 199 2.93 6.11 16.78
N HIS A 200 3.07 5.30 15.72
CA HIS A 200 3.70 3.99 15.78
C HIS A 200 5.22 4.07 16.00
N LYS A 201 5.87 5.14 15.51
CA LYS A 201 7.30 5.41 15.78
C LYS A 201 7.54 5.68 17.27
N ALA A 202 6.72 6.53 17.88
CA ALA A 202 6.86 6.93 19.28
C ALA A 202 6.70 5.80 20.30
N THR A 203 6.06 4.68 19.92
CA THR A 203 5.88 3.51 20.79
C THR A 203 6.99 2.46 20.69
N ASN A 204 7.84 2.53 19.67
CA ASN A 204 8.88 1.52 19.38
C ASN A 204 10.32 2.07 19.51
N GLU A 205 10.47 3.32 19.97
CA GLU A 205 11.73 3.93 20.44
C GLU A 205 11.84 3.81 21.97
#